data_AF-A0A4Y8N788-F1
#
_entry.id   AF-A0A4Y8N788-F1
#
_cell.length_a   1.000
_cell.length_b   1.000
_cell.length_c   1.000
_cell.angle_alpha   90.00
_cell.angle_beta   90.00
_cell.angle_gamma   90.00
#
_symmetry.space_group_name_H-M   'P 1'
#
loop_
_entity.id
_entity.type
_entity.pdbx_description
1 polymer ?
#
loop_
_entity_poly.entity_id
_entity_poly.type
_entity_poly.pdbx_seq_one_letter_code
_entity_poly.pdbx_strand_id
1 'polypeptide(L)'
;MGSRSGFLGASVWLRGLLVWVGVAVAGCSGIRSDAASTVEMPPYVELLGGGVRAQNYTPWYIHAFAITGPKGSGIGGGGPNVWPMKAGSNKPSGGAKETCCMSFPLEWQPDLKLTVRWLVDKKGDGKTPGYWYKAENVRIAQYDGRNAGAVWGIFLPGDRVRLMITDGNRNGGNNVNDRPADDDPYVVQGALDEEWNRLYRDGGME
;
A
#
# COMPACT_ATOMS: atom_id res chain seq x y z
N MET A 1 26.30 10.52 83.02
CA MET A 1 27.27 10.56 84.13
C MET A 1 28.13 9.31 84.06
N GLY A 2 29.47 9.45 84.14
CA GLY A 2 30.47 8.36 84.21
C GLY A 2 30.99 7.89 82.85
N SER A 3 32.06 8.44 82.25
CA SER A 3 33.50 8.42 82.64
C SER A 3 34.13 7.04 82.38
N ARG A 4 34.86 6.83 81.28
CA ARG A 4 36.31 7.08 81.02
C ARG A 4 37.15 5.79 81.14
N SER A 5 37.99 5.56 80.12
CA SER A 5 39.44 5.31 80.19
C SER A 5 39.93 4.11 79.39
N GLY A 6 40.96 4.35 78.56
CA GLY A 6 41.73 3.33 77.86
C GLY A 6 42.74 3.96 76.88
N PHE A 7 43.79 4.58 77.44
CA PHE A 7 44.99 5.04 76.72
C PHE A 7 45.87 3.85 76.29
N LEU A 8 46.60 3.98 75.16
CA LEU A 8 48.07 3.83 75.04
C LEU A 8 48.49 3.42 73.61
N GLY A 9 49.49 4.11 73.07
CA GLY A 9 50.21 3.70 71.86
C GLY A 9 50.79 4.87 71.09
N ALA A 10 51.89 5.42 71.60
CA ALA A 10 52.66 6.49 70.98
C ALA A 10 53.72 5.95 70.00
N SER A 11 54.26 6.88 69.18
CA SER A 11 55.61 6.86 68.57
C SER A 11 55.73 6.12 67.23
N VAL A 12 56.43 6.57 66.18
CA VAL A 12 57.39 7.67 65.96
C VAL A 12 57.62 7.77 64.43
N TRP A 13 57.59 9.00 63.89
CA TRP A 13 58.37 9.59 62.77
C TRP A 13 58.72 8.79 61.49
N LEU A 14 58.45 9.38 60.31
CA LEU A 14 59.49 9.90 59.41
C LEU A 14 58.93 10.69 58.20
N ARG A 15 59.40 11.93 58.09
CA ARG A 15 59.78 12.74 56.89
C ARG A 15 59.32 12.27 55.50
N GLY A 16 58.75 13.19 54.73
CA GLY A 16 58.80 13.11 53.26
C GLY A 16 57.83 14.05 52.55
N LEU A 17 58.32 15.22 52.16
CA LEU A 17 57.64 16.15 51.26
C LEU A 17 57.52 15.52 49.86
N LEU A 18 56.33 15.51 49.27
CA LEU A 18 56.14 15.48 47.81
C LEU A 18 54.75 16.04 47.49
N VAL A 19 54.74 17.32 47.13
CA VAL A 19 53.61 18.02 46.54
C VAL A 19 53.44 17.47 45.12
N TRP A 20 52.33 16.78 44.87
CA TRP A 20 51.83 16.51 43.53
C TRP A 20 50.51 17.25 43.35
N VAL A 21 50.56 18.36 42.60
CA VAL A 21 49.37 19.03 42.07
C VAL A 21 48.87 18.21 40.90
N GLY A 22 47.83 17.43 41.12
CA GLY A 22 47.06 16.76 40.07
C GLY A 22 45.65 17.34 40.03
N VAL A 23 45.41 18.34 39.18
CA VAL A 23 44.04 18.76 38.83
C VAL A 23 43.49 17.68 37.90
N ALA A 24 42.77 16.70 38.47
CA ALA A 24 41.99 15.76 37.69
C ALA A 24 40.65 16.42 37.33
N VAL A 25 40.56 17.00 36.13
CA VAL A 25 39.26 17.33 35.53
C VAL A 25 38.60 16.00 35.16
N ALA A 26 37.74 15.49 36.04
CA ALA A 26 36.85 14.39 35.72
C ALA A 26 35.82 14.89 34.69
N GLY A 27 36.20 14.85 33.41
CA GLY A 27 35.27 15.01 32.30
C GLY A 27 34.24 13.89 32.40
N CYS A 28 32.96 14.26 32.50
CA CYS A 28 31.87 13.33 32.35
C CYS A 28 31.91 12.77 30.93
N SER A 29 32.54 11.61 30.74
CA SER A 29 32.37 10.79 29.55
C SER A 29 30.97 10.16 29.60
N GLY A 30 29.97 10.98 29.31
CA GLY A 30 28.67 10.50 28.88
C GLY A 30 28.88 9.75 27.57
N ILE A 31 29.04 8.43 27.65
CA ILE A 31 28.93 7.54 26.51
C ILE A 31 27.50 7.71 26.01
N ARG A 32 27.31 8.58 25.02
CA ARG A 32 26.17 8.48 24.11
C ARG A 32 26.31 7.10 23.49
N SER A 33 25.51 6.16 23.96
CA SER A 33 25.11 5.06 23.12
C SER A 33 24.28 5.70 22.02
N ASP A 34 24.94 6.13 20.95
CA ASP A 34 24.28 6.36 19.68
C ASP A 34 23.76 4.98 19.28
N ALA A 35 22.53 4.69 19.72
CA ALA A 35 21.77 3.57 19.22
C ALA A 35 21.77 3.77 17.71
N ALA A 36 22.51 2.91 17.01
CA ALA A 36 22.45 2.85 15.57
C ALA A 36 20.97 2.66 15.23
N SER A 37 20.36 3.73 14.73
CA SER A 37 19.02 3.67 14.17
C SER A 37 19.14 2.71 13.01
N THR A 38 18.79 1.45 13.24
CA THR A 38 18.56 0.51 12.15
C THR A 38 17.44 1.14 11.34
N VAL A 39 17.80 1.76 10.22
CA VAL A 39 16.84 2.11 9.20
C VAL A 39 16.27 0.76 8.78
N GLU A 40 15.11 0.40 9.33
CA GLU A 40 14.32 -0.73 8.86
C GLU A 40 13.95 -0.40 7.42
N MET A 41 14.80 -0.84 6.49
CA MET A 41 14.48 -0.78 5.09
C MET A 41 13.27 -1.69 4.90
N PRO A 42 12.16 -1.19 4.34
CA PRO A 42 10.99 -2.03 4.12
C PRO A 42 11.42 -3.26 3.31
N PRO A 43 10.86 -4.45 3.62
CA PRO A 43 11.24 -5.66 2.93
C PRO A 43 11.09 -5.46 1.42
N TYR A 44 12.13 -5.80 0.67
CA TYR A 44 12.07 -5.79 -0.79
C TYR A 44 10.99 -6.78 -1.24
N VAL A 45 10.00 -6.29 -1.98
CA VAL A 45 8.96 -7.11 -2.58
C VAL A 45 9.31 -7.28 -4.05
N GLU A 46 9.60 -8.51 -4.46
CA GLU A 46 9.79 -8.84 -5.87
C GLU A 46 8.46 -8.61 -6.61
N LEU A 47 8.53 -7.89 -7.74
CA LEU A 47 7.35 -7.51 -8.52
C LEU A 47 7.31 -8.29 -9.84
N LEU A 48 6.10 -8.71 -10.19
CA LEU A 48 5.73 -9.22 -11.50
C LEU A 48 5.08 -8.12 -12.33
N GLY A 49 5.26 -8.20 -13.64
CA GLY A 49 4.49 -7.43 -14.61
C GLY A 49 3.38 -8.29 -15.21
N GLY A 50 2.16 -7.79 -15.24
CA GLY A 50 1.02 -8.45 -15.89
C GLY A 50 0.16 -7.48 -16.70
N GLY A 51 -0.48 -8.02 -17.73
CA GLY A 51 -1.47 -7.27 -18.50
C GLY A 51 -2.69 -6.92 -17.66
N VAL A 52 -3.30 -5.77 -17.95
CA VAL A 52 -4.51 -5.29 -17.29
C VAL A 52 -5.71 -5.46 -18.22
N ARG A 53 -6.74 -6.12 -17.69
CA ARG A 53 -8.03 -6.35 -18.33
C ARG A 53 -9.15 -5.79 -17.46
N ALA A 54 -10.34 -5.71 -18.02
CA ALA A 54 -11.49 -5.26 -17.25
C ALA A 54 -12.80 -5.89 -17.69
N GLN A 55 -13.75 -5.89 -16.76
CA GLN A 55 -15.15 -6.25 -16.96
C GLN A 55 -16.04 -5.15 -16.38
N ASN A 56 -17.08 -4.79 -17.11
CA ASN A 56 -18.01 -3.75 -16.70
C ASN A 56 -19.43 -4.30 -16.65
N TYR A 57 -19.96 -4.39 -15.42
CA TYR A 57 -21.34 -4.73 -15.12
C TYR A 57 -22.22 -3.49 -14.93
N THR A 58 -21.68 -2.29 -15.15
CA THR A 58 -22.42 -1.03 -14.99
C THR A 58 -23.04 -0.58 -16.31
N PRO A 59 -24.10 0.25 -16.29
CA PRO A 59 -24.66 0.85 -17.49
C PRO A 59 -23.84 2.05 -18.00
N TRP A 60 -22.66 2.30 -17.42
CA TRP A 60 -21.85 3.49 -17.70
C TRP A 60 -20.59 3.13 -18.46
N TYR A 61 -20.14 4.03 -19.32
CA TYR A 61 -18.87 3.85 -20.02
C TYR A 61 -17.72 4.20 -19.08
N ILE A 62 -16.70 3.34 -19.06
CA ILE A 62 -15.48 3.57 -18.27
C ILE A 62 -14.39 3.95 -19.26
N HIS A 63 -13.97 5.20 -19.21
CA HIS A 63 -13.02 5.76 -20.15
C HIS A 63 -11.58 5.28 -19.87
N ALA A 64 -11.20 5.20 -18.59
CA ALA A 64 -9.90 4.73 -18.15
C ALA A 64 -9.95 4.35 -16.68
N PHE A 65 -8.98 3.57 -16.22
CA PHE A 65 -8.75 3.36 -14.80
C PHE A 65 -7.29 3.14 -14.47
N ALA A 66 -6.93 3.52 -13.25
CA ALA A 66 -5.61 3.37 -12.66
C ALA A 66 -5.69 2.56 -11.37
N ILE A 67 -4.65 1.78 -11.11
CA ILE A 67 -4.44 1.03 -9.89
C ILE A 67 -3.10 1.53 -9.32
N THR A 68 -3.10 1.95 -8.06
CA THR A 68 -1.92 2.50 -7.41
C THR A 68 -1.71 1.82 -6.07
N GLY A 69 -0.50 1.32 -5.84
CA GLY A 69 -0.08 0.80 -4.54
C GLY A 69 0.50 1.87 -3.62
N PRO A 70 1.02 1.47 -2.45
CA PRO A 70 1.67 2.39 -1.51
C PRO A 70 2.79 3.20 -2.18
N LYS A 71 2.95 4.46 -1.77
CA LYS A 71 3.97 5.36 -2.34
C LYS A 71 5.37 4.72 -2.23
N GLY A 72 6.10 4.72 -3.35
CA GLY A 72 7.45 4.16 -3.43
C GLY A 72 7.52 2.63 -3.59
N SER A 73 6.39 1.93 -3.57
CA SER A 73 6.37 0.46 -3.76
C SER A 73 6.61 0.02 -5.20
N GLY A 74 6.40 0.89 -6.18
CA GLY A 74 6.42 0.53 -7.60
C GLY A 74 5.22 -0.34 -8.03
N ILE A 75 4.30 -0.65 -7.11
CA ILE A 75 3.06 -1.37 -7.41
C ILE A 75 2.07 -0.40 -8.05
N GLY A 76 1.60 -0.72 -9.24
CA GLY A 76 0.67 0.14 -9.96
C GLY A 76 0.64 -0.11 -11.46
N GLY A 77 -0.37 0.47 -12.12
CA GLY A 77 -0.66 0.30 -13.52
C GLY A 77 -2.00 0.90 -13.92
N GLY A 78 -2.37 0.74 -15.19
CA GLY A 78 -3.64 1.24 -15.72
C GLY A 78 -4.24 0.27 -16.72
N GLY A 79 -5.56 0.33 -16.88
CA GLY A 79 -6.28 -0.58 -17.76
C GLY A 79 -7.03 0.10 -18.90
N PRO A 80 -7.62 -0.72 -19.80
CA PRO A 80 -8.29 -0.22 -20.98
C PRO A 80 -9.61 0.47 -20.65
N ASN A 81 -10.14 1.19 -21.63
CA ASN A 81 -11.53 1.62 -21.61
C ASN A 81 -12.48 0.40 -21.71
N VAL A 82 -13.69 0.54 -21.18
CA VAL A 82 -14.67 -0.56 -21.11
C VAL A 82 -16.06 -0.06 -21.44
N TRP A 83 -16.70 -0.71 -22.43
CA TRP A 83 -18.08 -0.39 -22.80
C TRP A 83 -19.06 -0.69 -21.67
N PRO A 84 -20.21 0.02 -21.60
CA PRO A 84 -21.29 -0.32 -20.70
C PRO A 84 -21.76 -1.76 -20.89
N MET A 85 -22.25 -2.36 -19.82
CA MET A 85 -23.05 -3.57 -19.90
C MET A 85 -24.28 -3.32 -20.78
N LYS A 86 -24.61 -4.28 -21.65
CA LYS A 86 -25.84 -4.21 -22.45
C LYS A 86 -27.07 -4.16 -21.53
N ALA A 87 -27.98 -3.23 -21.78
CA ALA A 87 -29.23 -3.13 -21.03
C ALA A 87 -30.01 -4.46 -21.03
N GLY A 88 -30.47 -4.88 -19.85
CA GLY A 88 -31.17 -6.17 -19.65
C GLY A 88 -30.28 -7.42 -19.68
N SER A 89 -28.97 -7.28 -19.84
CA SER A 89 -28.00 -8.38 -19.71
C SER A 89 -27.59 -8.59 -18.25
N ASN A 90 -27.23 -9.83 -17.91
CA ASN A 90 -26.49 -10.18 -16.69
C ASN A 90 -25.00 -10.46 -16.95
N LYS A 91 -24.57 -10.39 -18.21
CA LYS A 91 -23.18 -10.59 -18.65
C LYS A 91 -22.47 -9.25 -18.74
N PRO A 92 -21.21 -9.16 -18.30
CA PRO A 92 -20.44 -7.94 -18.39
C PRO A 92 -20.07 -7.63 -19.84
N SER A 93 -19.78 -6.37 -20.09
CA SER A 93 -18.97 -5.98 -21.23
C SER A 93 -17.48 -6.14 -20.89
N GLY A 94 -16.69 -6.66 -21.83
CA GLY A 94 -15.24 -6.73 -21.70
C GLY A 94 -14.58 -5.38 -22.01
N GLY A 95 -13.40 -5.14 -21.43
CA GLY A 95 -12.54 -4.02 -21.81
C GLY A 95 -12.14 -4.10 -23.28
N ALA A 96 -11.59 -3.00 -23.80
CA ALA A 96 -10.83 -3.03 -25.04
C ALA A 96 -9.61 -3.97 -24.91
N LYS A 97 -8.70 -3.94 -25.90
CA LYS A 97 -7.49 -4.76 -25.87
C LYS A 97 -6.76 -4.61 -24.53
N GLU A 98 -6.27 -5.72 -23.99
CA GLU A 98 -5.44 -5.74 -22.78
C GLU A 98 -4.38 -4.64 -22.83
N THR A 99 -4.29 -3.86 -21.75
CA THR A 99 -3.32 -2.78 -21.62
C THR A 99 -2.14 -3.26 -20.79
N CYS A 100 -0.92 -2.99 -21.25
CA CYS A 100 0.28 -3.25 -20.50
C CYS A 100 0.72 -1.97 -19.75
N CYS A 101 1.19 -2.03 -18.50
CA CYS A 101 1.18 -3.19 -17.59
C CYS A 101 0.91 -2.74 -16.15
N MET A 102 0.51 -3.69 -15.31
CA MET A 102 0.46 -3.56 -13.86
C MET A 102 1.65 -4.27 -13.24
N SER A 103 2.34 -3.58 -12.34
CA SER A 103 3.34 -4.18 -11.44
C SER A 103 2.69 -4.60 -10.13
N PHE A 104 2.85 -5.84 -9.69
CA PHE A 104 2.27 -6.38 -8.45
C PHE A 104 3.20 -7.42 -7.80
N PRO A 105 3.07 -7.72 -6.49
CA PRO A 105 3.97 -8.65 -5.80
C PRO A 105 3.97 -10.06 -6.40
N LEU A 106 5.15 -10.68 -6.55
CA LEU A 106 5.27 -12.12 -6.80
C LEU A 106 4.60 -12.90 -5.67
N GLU A 107 5.04 -12.67 -4.44
CA GLU A 107 4.43 -13.30 -3.26
C GLU A 107 3.24 -12.46 -2.78
N TRP A 108 2.05 -13.07 -2.71
CA TRP A 108 0.83 -12.38 -2.26
C TRP A 108 1.00 -11.77 -0.86
N GLN A 109 0.52 -10.54 -0.71
CA GLN A 109 0.66 -9.75 0.51
C GLN A 109 -0.72 -9.50 1.15
N PRO A 110 -1.03 -10.07 2.33
CA PRO A 110 -2.35 -9.95 2.97
C PRO A 110 -2.71 -8.50 3.34
N ASP A 111 -1.70 -7.70 3.66
CA ASP A 111 -1.86 -6.32 4.13
C ASP A 111 -1.75 -5.29 3.00
N LEU A 112 -1.54 -5.73 1.75
CA LEU A 112 -1.49 -4.82 0.61
C LEU A 112 -2.84 -4.13 0.41
N LYS A 113 -2.79 -2.80 0.44
CA LYS A 113 -3.93 -1.92 0.17
C LYS A 113 -3.63 -1.11 -1.08
N LEU A 114 -4.58 -1.14 -2.01
CA LEU A 114 -4.50 -0.43 -3.28
C LEU A 114 -5.56 0.66 -3.33
N THR A 115 -5.30 1.63 -4.19
CA THR A 115 -6.27 2.63 -4.63
C THR A 115 -6.63 2.35 -6.08
N VAL A 116 -7.92 2.26 -6.37
CA VAL A 116 -8.43 2.16 -7.74
C VAL A 116 -9.14 3.46 -8.07
N ARG A 117 -8.77 4.07 -9.20
CA ARG A 117 -9.44 5.26 -9.73
C ARG A 117 -9.95 4.98 -11.13
N TRP A 118 -11.15 5.43 -11.44
CA TRP A 118 -11.73 5.22 -12.77
C TRP A 118 -12.58 6.39 -13.22
N LEU A 119 -12.46 6.72 -14.50
CA LEU A 119 -13.15 7.83 -15.15
C LEU A 119 -14.43 7.31 -15.79
N VAL A 120 -15.58 7.75 -15.29
CA VAL A 120 -16.90 7.26 -15.71
C VAL A 120 -17.67 8.32 -16.47
N ASP A 121 -18.13 7.99 -17.66
CA ASP A 121 -19.15 8.77 -18.36
C ASP A 121 -20.55 8.27 -18.00
N LYS A 122 -21.19 8.98 -17.06
CA LYS A 122 -22.58 8.73 -16.65
C LYS A 122 -23.60 9.51 -17.46
N LYS A 123 -23.19 10.54 -18.22
CA LYS A 123 -24.13 11.30 -19.06
C LYS A 123 -24.35 10.63 -20.40
N GLY A 124 -23.32 9.99 -20.97
CA GLY A 124 -23.40 9.26 -22.22
C GLY A 124 -23.71 10.15 -23.44
N ASP A 125 -23.43 11.44 -23.35
CA ASP A 125 -23.72 12.42 -24.41
C ASP A 125 -22.55 12.61 -25.40
N GLY A 126 -21.40 11.96 -25.13
CA GLY A 126 -20.17 12.05 -25.92
C GLY A 126 -19.51 13.43 -25.89
N LYS A 127 -19.96 14.34 -25.02
CA LYS A 127 -19.51 15.74 -24.94
C LYS A 127 -19.04 16.12 -23.54
N THR A 128 -19.74 15.65 -22.51
CA THR A 128 -19.42 15.93 -21.12
C THR A 128 -18.26 15.02 -20.70
N PRO A 129 -17.15 15.58 -20.18
CA PRO A 129 -16.10 14.76 -19.57
C PRO A 129 -16.67 13.90 -18.44
N GLY A 130 -16.18 12.67 -18.33
CA GLY A 130 -16.57 11.79 -17.23
C GLY A 130 -16.16 12.36 -15.87
N TYR A 131 -16.61 11.70 -14.80
CA TYR A 131 -16.14 11.98 -13.45
C TYR A 131 -15.24 10.86 -12.95
N TRP A 132 -14.15 11.24 -12.29
CA TRP A 132 -13.30 10.31 -11.57
C TRP A 132 -13.99 9.83 -10.30
N TYR A 133 -13.92 8.52 -10.09
CA TYR A 133 -14.27 7.84 -8.87
C TYR A 133 -13.01 7.20 -8.28
N LYS A 134 -12.99 7.05 -6.96
CA LYS A 134 -11.91 6.46 -6.20
C LYS A 134 -12.46 5.44 -5.20
N ALA A 135 -11.81 4.29 -5.14
CA ALA A 135 -11.95 3.31 -4.07
C ALA A 135 -10.58 3.12 -3.41
N GLU A 136 -10.52 3.30 -2.09
CA GLU A 136 -9.31 3.10 -1.29
C GLU A 136 -9.39 1.78 -0.53
N ASN A 137 -8.25 1.30 0.00
CA ASN A 137 -8.18 0.07 0.78
C ASN A 137 -8.61 -1.20 0.00
N VAL A 138 -8.51 -1.16 -1.32
CA VAL A 138 -8.83 -2.29 -2.19
C VAL A 138 -7.81 -3.39 -1.95
N ARG A 139 -8.31 -4.59 -1.63
CA ARG A 139 -7.50 -5.80 -1.43
C ARG A 139 -7.66 -6.72 -2.63
N ILE A 140 -6.67 -7.58 -2.83
CA ILE A 140 -6.71 -8.67 -3.80
C ILE A 140 -6.84 -9.99 -3.02
N ALA A 141 -7.75 -10.86 -3.44
CA ALA A 141 -7.83 -12.22 -2.91
C ALA A 141 -6.51 -12.96 -3.11
N GLN A 142 -6.21 -13.91 -2.23
CA GLN A 142 -4.95 -14.66 -2.31
C GLN A 142 -4.78 -15.29 -3.69
N TYR A 143 -3.60 -15.10 -4.29
CA TYR A 143 -3.23 -15.65 -5.59
C TYR A 143 -1.88 -16.34 -5.49
N ASP A 144 -1.64 -17.33 -6.36
CA ASP A 144 -0.31 -17.87 -6.60
C ASP A 144 0.42 -17.04 -7.67
N GLY A 145 1.44 -16.28 -7.25
CA GLY A 145 2.21 -15.42 -8.16
C GLY A 145 2.91 -16.16 -9.29
N ARG A 146 3.32 -17.43 -9.08
CA ARG A 146 3.99 -18.21 -10.12
C ARG A 146 3.03 -18.64 -11.23
N ASN A 147 1.73 -18.65 -10.93
CA ASN A 147 0.66 -18.94 -11.87
C ASN A 147 -0.15 -17.70 -12.23
N ALA A 148 0.26 -16.51 -11.77
CA ALA A 148 -0.47 -15.28 -11.99
C ALA A 148 -0.50 -14.89 -13.47
N GLY A 149 -1.70 -14.55 -13.93
CA GLY A 149 -2.01 -14.04 -15.25
C GLY A 149 -2.35 -12.56 -15.22
N ALA A 150 -3.40 -12.17 -15.95
CA ALA A 150 -3.82 -10.78 -16.05
C ALA A 150 -4.44 -10.27 -14.73
N VAL A 151 -4.27 -8.97 -14.49
CA VAL A 151 -4.95 -8.22 -13.43
C VAL A 151 -6.27 -7.70 -14.00
N TRP A 152 -7.36 -7.90 -13.27
CA TRP A 152 -8.71 -7.54 -13.72
C TRP A 152 -9.32 -6.46 -12.84
N GLY A 153 -9.68 -5.33 -13.45
CA GLY A 153 -10.61 -4.36 -12.87
C GLY A 153 -12.06 -4.76 -13.18
N ILE A 154 -12.84 -5.11 -12.15
CA ILE A 154 -14.24 -5.51 -12.31
C ILE A 154 -15.13 -4.44 -11.70
N PHE A 155 -15.84 -3.71 -12.56
CA PHE A 155 -16.70 -2.61 -12.16
C PHE A 155 -18.15 -3.08 -12.03
N LEU A 156 -18.75 -2.76 -10.89
CA LEU A 156 -20.03 -3.28 -10.43
C LEU A 156 -21.05 -2.14 -10.22
N PRO A 157 -22.36 -2.42 -10.35
CA PRO A 157 -23.39 -1.43 -10.08
C PRO A 157 -23.25 -0.78 -8.70
N GLY A 158 -23.63 0.49 -8.61
CA GLY A 158 -23.50 1.27 -7.37
C GLY A 158 -22.09 1.81 -7.14
N ASP A 159 -21.30 2.04 -8.20
CA ASP A 159 -19.94 2.57 -8.11
C ASP A 159 -19.00 1.69 -7.28
N ARG A 160 -19.16 0.36 -7.39
CA ARG A 160 -18.34 -0.62 -6.69
C ARG A 160 -17.28 -1.20 -7.62
N VAL A 161 -16.17 -1.65 -7.05
CA VAL A 161 -15.07 -2.26 -7.80
C VAL A 161 -14.49 -3.46 -7.07
N ARG A 162 -14.02 -4.44 -7.83
CA ARG A 162 -13.18 -5.54 -7.35
C ARG A 162 -11.95 -5.68 -8.24
N LEU A 163 -10.80 -5.90 -7.61
CA LEU A 163 -9.59 -6.36 -8.30
C LEU A 163 -9.47 -7.88 -8.17
N MET A 164 -9.05 -8.54 -9.24
CA MET A 164 -8.68 -9.95 -9.25
C MET A 164 -7.36 -10.15 -9.99
N ILE A 165 -6.60 -11.16 -9.58
CA ILE A 165 -5.46 -11.67 -10.35
C ILE A 165 -5.75 -13.13 -10.64
N THR A 166 -5.91 -13.49 -11.90
CA THR A 166 -6.14 -14.89 -12.28
C THR A 166 -4.90 -15.72 -12.00
N ASP A 167 -5.03 -16.87 -11.37
CA ASP A 167 -3.92 -17.76 -11.02
C ASP A 167 -4.18 -19.23 -11.37
N GLY A 168 -5.27 -19.50 -12.10
CA GLY A 168 -5.74 -20.85 -12.41
C GLY A 168 -6.54 -21.53 -11.28
N ASN A 169 -6.54 -20.99 -10.06
CA ASN A 169 -7.35 -21.49 -8.96
C ASN A 169 -8.80 -20.98 -9.07
N ARG A 170 -9.63 -21.73 -9.81
CA ARG A 170 -11.03 -21.37 -10.04
C ARG A 170 -11.90 -21.31 -8.79
N ASN A 171 -11.49 -21.97 -7.70
CA ASN A 171 -12.23 -21.98 -6.43
C ASN A 171 -11.68 -20.97 -5.41
N GLY A 172 -10.56 -20.31 -5.71
CA GLY A 172 -9.87 -19.37 -4.80
C GLY A 172 -10.43 -17.94 -4.81
N GLY A 173 -11.59 -17.72 -5.43
CA GLY A 173 -12.19 -16.40 -5.61
C GLY A 173 -11.62 -15.61 -6.80
N ASN A 174 -10.56 -16.07 -7.46
CA ASN A 174 -9.95 -15.40 -8.61
C ASN A 174 -10.44 -15.96 -9.97
N ASN A 175 -11.71 -16.36 -10.05
CA ASN A 175 -12.33 -16.79 -11.30
C ASN A 175 -13.09 -15.65 -11.98
N VAL A 176 -12.50 -15.09 -13.04
CA VAL A 176 -13.08 -13.95 -13.79
C VAL A 176 -14.35 -14.30 -14.56
N ASN A 177 -14.64 -15.58 -14.76
CA ASN A 177 -15.88 -16.00 -15.42
C ASN A 177 -17.10 -15.87 -14.49
N ASP A 178 -16.86 -15.79 -13.19
CA ASP A 178 -17.91 -15.63 -12.19
C ASP A 178 -18.04 -14.14 -11.85
N ARG A 179 -19.26 -13.60 -11.96
CA ARG A 179 -19.53 -12.26 -11.47
C ARG A 179 -19.27 -12.26 -9.95
N PRO A 180 -18.51 -11.28 -9.41
CA PRO A 180 -18.40 -11.09 -7.97
C PRO A 180 -19.78 -11.02 -7.31
N ALA A 181 -19.95 -11.70 -6.18
CA ALA A 181 -21.16 -11.57 -5.38
C ALA A 181 -21.27 -10.15 -4.82
N ASP A 182 -22.50 -9.70 -4.53
CA ASP A 182 -22.69 -8.33 -4.02
C ASP A 182 -22.17 -8.14 -2.59
N ASP A 183 -22.07 -9.22 -1.82
CA ASP A 183 -21.54 -9.33 -0.46
C ASP A 183 -20.07 -9.80 -0.43
N ASP A 184 -19.42 -9.85 -1.58
CA ASP A 184 -18.04 -10.31 -1.68
C ASP A 184 -17.08 -9.40 -0.89
N PRO A 185 -16.22 -9.96 -0.01
CA PRO A 185 -15.36 -9.18 0.89
C PRO A 185 -14.22 -8.39 0.23
N TYR A 186 -13.98 -8.57 -1.08
CA TYR A 186 -13.02 -7.76 -1.85
C TYR A 186 -13.69 -6.79 -2.81
N VAL A 187 -15.03 -6.67 -2.77
CA VAL A 187 -15.76 -5.59 -3.43
C VAL A 187 -15.70 -4.36 -2.54
N VAL A 188 -15.30 -3.23 -3.12
CA VAL A 188 -15.13 -1.96 -2.41
C VAL A 188 -16.00 -0.89 -3.05
N GLN A 189 -16.62 -0.07 -2.21
CA GLN A 189 -17.40 1.08 -2.62
C GLN A 189 -16.49 2.22 -3.07
N GLY A 190 -16.77 2.76 -4.25
CA GLY A 190 -16.18 4.00 -4.74
C GLY A 190 -16.96 5.23 -4.31
N ALA A 191 -16.27 6.37 -4.32
CA ALA A 191 -16.84 7.70 -4.19
C ALA A 191 -16.26 8.63 -5.26
N LEU A 192 -16.88 9.79 -5.48
CA LEU A 192 -16.31 10.83 -6.34
C LEU A 192 -14.92 11.22 -5.84
N ASP A 193 -13.96 11.28 -6.76
CA ASP A 193 -12.61 11.74 -6.46
C ASP A 193 -12.52 13.25 -6.69
N GLU A 194 -12.77 14.06 -5.66
CA GLU A 194 -12.73 15.52 -5.77
C GLU A 194 -11.37 16.04 -6.27
N GLU A 195 -10.28 15.38 -5.86
CA GLU A 195 -8.92 15.76 -6.25
C GLU A 195 -8.71 15.52 -7.74
N TRP A 196 -9.00 14.31 -8.22
CA TRP A 196 -8.80 13.98 -9.63
C TRP A 196 -9.83 14.66 -10.55
N ASN A 197 -11.04 14.90 -10.06
CA ASN A 197 -12.01 15.72 -10.80
C ASN A 197 -11.59 17.20 -10.91
N ARG A 198 -10.72 17.68 -10.01
CA ARG A 198 -10.12 19.01 -10.10
C ARG A 198 -8.88 19.03 -11.01
N LEU A 199 -8.02 18.01 -10.93
CA LEU A 199 -6.71 18.00 -11.59
C LEU A 199 -6.69 17.32 -12.97
N TYR A 200 -7.51 16.30 -13.18
CA TYR A 200 -7.47 15.40 -14.34
C TYR A 200 -8.84 15.26 -15.03
N ARG A 201 -9.66 16.32 -14.98
CA ARG A 201 -11.05 16.30 -15.44
C ARG A 201 -11.22 15.86 -16.89
N ASP A 202 -10.28 16.24 -17.75
CA ASP A 202 -10.34 15.96 -19.20
C ASP A 202 -9.61 14.66 -19.57
N GLY A 203 -9.23 13.85 -18.58
CA GLY A 203 -8.37 12.67 -18.74
C GLY A 203 -6.90 12.96 -18.46
N GLY A 204 -6.14 11.89 -18.19
CA GLY A 204 -4.76 11.96 -17.68
C GLY A 204 -4.62 11.12 -16.42
N MET A 205 -3.51 10.41 -16.30
CA MET A 205 -3.16 9.60 -15.12
C MET A 205 -1.79 10.08 -14.63
N GLU A 206 -1.55 10.00 -13.32
CA GLU A 206 -0.19 10.11 -12.75
C GLU A 206 0.69 8.92 -13.14
#